data_AF-A0A8J9YLL8-F1
#
_entry.id   AF-A0A8J9YLL8-F1
#
_cell.length_a   1.000
_cell.length_b   1.000
_cell.length_c   1.000
_cell.angle_alpha   90.00
_cell.angle_beta   90.00
_cell.angle_gamma   90.00
#
_symmetry.space_group_name_H-M   'P 1'
#
loop_
_entity.id
_entity.type
_entity.pdbx_description
1 polymer ?
#
loop_
_entity_poly.entity_id
_entity_poly.type
_entity_poly.pdbx_seq_one_letter_code
_entity_poly.pdbx_strand_id
1 'polypeptide(L)'
;MAILDLVFLTVALLGGAQSIRMPSVISDAPKLLLLSFDGFRYDYLDRPVLKPNFDFAINKGVRAKYMKSTFATKTDPNHMTMVTGLWEESHGVVSNKMYDPKYREIFWMNSSDPKWWDGDGRVEPLWITNERKEGRYSGVVNWPGGDVKYGGRLPTYSTGPYNRSIPYTDRIDAMVRWFLDDEKPMNLGLLFFEEPDRSGHLYGPDSPQVDDAIMMIDDTVGYLVSALKEADLYDKVNLILPSDHGMVNLILTSDHGMVNLILTSDHGMVNLILTSDHGMVNLILTSDHGMVNLILTSDHGMVNLILPSDHGMVNLILTSNHGMVNLILTSDHGMVNLILTSDHGMVNLILTSDHGMVNLILTSDHGMVNLILTSDHGMVNLILTSDHGMVEVSPTRVIELNRYIKPEWYIWVDDSPVSAILPKKAEGESA
;
A
#
# COMPACT_ATOMS: atom_id res chain seq x y z
N MET A 1 -74.01 65.67 2.90
CA MET A 1 -73.15 65.36 1.73
C MET A 1 -71.70 65.42 2.18
N ALA A 2 -71.07 64.26 2.37
CA ALA A 2 -69.63 64.01 2.24
C ALA A 2 -69.41 62.54 2.56
N ILE A 3 -69.02 61.78 1.53
CA ILE A 3 -68.79 60.33 1.51
C ILE A 3 -67.28 60.11 1.76
N LEU A 4 -66.97 58.98 2.41
CA LEU A 4 -65.60 58.50 2.69
C LEU A 4 -64.77 58.33 1.41
N ASP A 5 -63.53 58.83 1.43
CA ASP A 5 -62.49 58.47 0.45
C ASP A 5 -61.69 57.24 0.95
N LEU A 6 -61.76 56.17 0.16
CA LEU A 6 -61.02 54.91 0.33
C LEU A 6 -59.83 54.92 -0.65
N VAL A 7 -58.60 54.99 -0.14
CA VAL A 7 -57.38 54.88 -0.96
C VAL A 7 -57.03 53.41 -1.16
N PHE A 8 -57.07 52.94 -2.41
CA PHE A 8 -56.57 51.62 -2.81
C PHE A 8 -55.04 51.66 -2.97
N LEU A 9 -54.34 50.85 -2.16
CA LEU A 9 -52.91 50.56 -2.34
C LEU A 9 -52.76 49.40 -3.33
N THR A 10 -52.21 49.66 -4.52
CA THR A 10 -51.80 48.62 -5.48
C THR A 10 -50.32 48.33 -5.27
N VAL A 11 -50.00 47.13 -4.73
CA VAL A 11 -48.64 46.60 -4.65
C VAL A 11 -48.31 45.96 -6.00
N ALA A 12 -47.41 46.58 -6.76
CA ALA A 12 -46.81 45.96 -7.94
C ALA A 12 -45.66 45.04 -7.50
N LEU A 13 -45.91 43.73 -7.55
CA LEU A 13 -44.87 42.69 -7.50
C LEU A 13 -44.06 42.75 -8.80
N LEU A 14 -42.88 43.37 -8.74
CA LEU A 14 -41.83 43.18 -9.75
C LEU A 14 -40.91 42.06 -9.25
N GLY A 15 -41.11 40.89 -9.85
CA GLY A 15 -40.20 39.77 -9.74
C GLY A 15 -38.84 40.12 -10.32
N GLY A 16 -37.84 40.03 -9.47
CA GLY A 16 -36.43 40.08 -9.81
C GLY A 16 -35.69 39.42 -8.66
N ALA A 17 -35.59 38.10 -8.68
CA ALA A 17 -34.65 37.38 -7.83
C ALA A 17 -33.23 37.71 -8.33
N GLN A 18 -32.73 38.89 -7.99
CA GLN A 18 -31.29 39.11 -7.94
C GLN A 18 -30.80 38.33 -6.73
N SER A 19 -30.14 37.21 -6.97
CA SER A 19 -29.24 36.63 -5.99
C SER A 19 -28.25 37.72 -5.59
N ILE A 20 -28.40 38.29 -4.40
CA ILE A 20 -27.33 39.06 -3.77
C ILE A 20 -26.24 38.03 -3.49
N ARG A 21 -25.32 37.83 -4.45
CA ARG A 21 -24.03 37.21 -4.17
C ARG A 21 -23.33 38.21 -3.25
N MET A 22 -23.45 38.00 -1.94
CA MET A 22 -22.53 38.61 -0.98
C MET A 22 -21.12 38.33 -1.52
N PRO A 23 -20.22 39.32 -1.61
CA PRO A 23 -18.86 39.04 -2.05
C PRO A 23 -18.27 38.05 -1.05
N SER A 24 -18.05 36.81 -1.48
CA SER A 24 -17.36 35.80 -0.69
C SER A 24 -16.01 36.39 -0.30
N VAL A 25 -15.77 36.50 1.00
CA VAL A 25 -14.49 37.01 1.51
C VAL A 25 -13.47 35.91 1.27
N ILE A 26 -12.65 36.06 0.23
CA ILE A 26 -11.51 35.17 0.03
C ILE A 26 -10.29 35.73 0.78
N SER A 27 -9.40 34.87 1.24
CA SER A 27 -8.22 35.31 2.02
C SER A 27 -7.33 36.27 1.22
N ASP A 28 -6.86 37.35 1.85
CA ASP A 28 -5.84 38.24 1.29
C ASP A 28 -4.45 37.57 1.24
N ALA A 29 -4.25 36.46 1.97
CA ALA A 29 -3.02 35.69 1.89
C ALA A 29 -2.89 34.98 0.53
N PRO A 30 -1.65 34.66 0.10
CA PRO A 30 -1.43 33.73 -1.00
C PRO A 30 -2.15 32.40 -0.72
N LYS A 31 -2.92 31.94 -1.71
CA LYS A 31 -3.73 30.73 -1.62
C LYS A 31 -2.98 29.60 -2.31
N LEU A 32 -2.91 28.44 -1.65
CA LEU A 32 -2.28 27.23 -2.16
C LEU A 32 -3.22 26.04 -1.93
N LEU A 33 -3.42 25.23 -2.96
CA LEU A 33 -3.98 23.89 -2.86
C LEU A 33 -2.90 22.90 -3.26
N LEU A 34 -2.48 22.07 -2.32
CA LEU A 34 -1.57 20.94 -2.53
C LEU A 34 -2.41 19.67 -2.65
N LEU A 35 -2.40 19.03 -3.82
CA LEU A 35 -3.25 17.88 -4.12
C LEU A 35 -2.38 16.70 -4.57
N SER A 36 -2.32 15.65 -3.76
CA SER A 36 -1.56 14.44 -4.05
C SER A 36 -2.45 13.35 -4.64
N PHE A 37 -2.00 12.75 -5.74
CA PHE A 37 -2.49 11.46 -6.22
C PHE A 37 -1.44 10.41 -5.85
N ASP A 38 -1.79 9.48 -4.96
CA ASP A 38 -0.90 8.43 -4.46
C ASP A 38 -0.38 7.56 -5.61
N GLY A 39 0.92 7.24 -5.62
CA GLY A 39 1.52 6.30 -6.56
C GLY A 39 1.48 6.74 -8.03
N PHE A 40 1.25 8.02 -8.31
CA PHE A 40 1.24 8.61 -9.65
C PHE A 40 2.68 8.74 -10.17
N ARG A 41 3.18 7.64 -10.76
CA ARG A 41 4.52 7.53 -11.36
C ARG A 41 4.73 8.59 -12.45
N TYR A 42 5.94 9.13 -12.54
CA TYR A 42 6.28 10.29 -13.40
C TYR A 42 5.97 10.12 -14.90
N ASP A 43 6.00 8.88 -15.40
CA ASP A 43 5.79 8.50 -16.80
C ASP A 43 4.33 8.16 -17.13
N TYR A 44 3.41 8.16 -16.14
CA TYR A 44 1.99 7.94 -16.39
C TYR A 44 1.38 9.05 -17.26
N LEU A 45 1.90 10.27 -17.16
CA LEU A 45 1.52 11.38 -18.06
C LEU A 45 2.00 11.19 -19.50
N ASP A 46 2.86 10.21 -19.77
CA ASP A 46 3.37 9.93 -21.12
C ASP A 46 2.63 8.73 -21.76
N ARG A 47 1.74 8.05 -21.00
CA ARG A 47 0.92 6.93 -21.49
C ARG A 47 -0.11 7.40 -22.55
N PRO A 48 -0.44 6.58 -23.56
CA PRO A 48 -1.31 6.97 -24.67
C PRO A 48 -2.81 6.90 -24.33
N VAL A 49 -3.21 7.51 -23.20
CA VAL A 49 -4.60 7.63 -22.73
C VAL A 49 -5.12 9.05 -22.87
N LEU A 50 -6.45 9.19 -22.96
CA LEU A 50 -7.13 10.49 -23.02
C LEU A 50 -7.01 11.20 -21.68
N LYS A 51 -6.32 12.35 -21.67
CA LYS A 51 -6.08 13.15 -20.44
C LYS A 51 -6.08 14.66 -20.71
N PRO A 52 -7.17 15.21 -21.28
CA PRO A 52 -7.24 16.60 -21.70
C PRO A 52 -7.05 17.61 -20.56
N ASN A 53 -7.40 17.25 -19.32
CA ASN A 53 -7.29 18.17 -18.18
C ASN A 53 -5.84 18.29 -17.69
N PHE A 54 -5.10 17.19 -17.63
CA PHE A 54 -3.66 17.19 -17.42
C PHE A 54 -2.93 17.87 -18.57
N ASP A 55 -3.29 17.59 -19.83
CA ASP A 55 -2.70 18.26 -20.98
C ASP A 55 -2.93 19.78 -20.90
N PHE A 56 -4.13 20.21 -20.51
CA PHE A 56 -4.42 21.62 -20.26
C PHE A 56 -3.56 22.19 -19.13
N ALA A 57 -3.46 21.51 -17.98
CA ALA A 57 -2.67 21.95 -16.84
C ALA A 57 -1.18 22.05 -17.16
N ILE A 58 -0.62 21.09 -17.90
CA ILE A 58 0.78 21.10 -18.36
C ILE A 58 1.02 22.26 -19.33
N ASN A 59 0.11 22.49 -20.28
CA ASN A 59 0.24 23.55 -21.28
C ASN A 59 0.07 24.97 -20.70
N LYS A 60 -0.63 25.12 -19.58
CA LYS A 60 -0.88 26.41 -18.92
C LYS A 60 -0.05 26.64 -17.66
N GLY A 61 0.62 25.60 -17.16
CA GLY A 61 1.38 25.62 -15.92
C GLY A 61 2.85 25.28 -16.11
N VAL A 62 3.42 24.63 -15.10
CA VAL A 62 4.81 24.19 -15.06
C VAL A 62 4.83 22.71 -14.71
N ARG A 63 5.58 21.90 -15.47
CA ARG A 63 5.81 20.47 -15.20
C ARG A 63 7.30 20.24 -14.93
N ALA A 64 7.62 19.65 -13.78
CA ALA A 64 8.93 19.07 -13.54
C ALA A 64 9.05 17.73 -14.30
N LYS A 65 10.26 17.34 -14.70
CA LYS A 65 10.49 16.06 -15.41
C LYS A 65 10.05 14.86 -14.54
N TYR A 66 10.39 14.92 -13.25
CA TYR A 66 9.95 14.02 -12.19
C TYR A 66 10.24 14.71 -10.85
N MET A 67 9.59 14.25 -9.78
CA MET A 67 9.94 14.57 -8.40
C MET A 67 10.65 13.35 -7.78
N LYS A 68 11.74 13.58 -7.05
CA LYS A 68 12.45 12.50 -6.37
C LYS A 68 11.82 12.30 -4.99
N SER A 69 11.30 11.10 -4.76
CA SER A 69 10.80 10.64 -3.46
C SER A 69 11.93 10.45 -2.45
N THR A 70 11.56 10.43 -1.18
CA THR A 70 12.43 10.08 -0.06
C THR A 70 12.37 8.58 0.23
N PHE A 71 13.22 8.14 1.15
CA PHE A 71 13.40 6.74 1.49
C PHE A 71 12.88 6.44 2.91
N ALA A 72 11.92 5.54 3.11
CA ALA A 72 11.34 4.61 2.13
C ALA A 72 10.31 5.27 1.20
N THR A 73 10.22 4.83 -0.06
CA THR A 73 9.24 5.32 -1.05
C THR A 73 7.83 4.80 -0.75
N LYS A 74 7.27 5.28 0.35
CA LYS A 74 5.98 4.88 0.95
C LYS A 74 5.10 6.09 1.21
N THR A 75 3.79 5.85 1.25
CA THR A 75 2.77 6.88 1.45
C THR A 75 3.01 7.79 2.64
N ASP A 76 3.00 7.28 3.88
CA ASP A 76 3.12 8.15 5.06
C ASP A 76 4.47 8.87 5.12
N PRO A 77 5.62 8.20 4.91
CA PRO A 77 6.92 8.86 4.97
C PRO A 77 7.07 10.01 3.97
N ASN A 78 6.70 9.79 2.70
CA ASN A 78 6.85 10.81 1.67
C ASN A 78 5.85 11.96 1.85
N HIS A 79 4.61 11.68 2.22
CA HIS A 79 3.62 12.72 2.51
C HIS A 79 3.98 13.56 3.73
N MET A 80 4.60 12.96 4.75
CA MET A 80 5.14 13.70 5.90
C MET A 80 6.37 14.51 5.51
N THR A 81 7.27 13.98 4.70
CA THR A 81 8.40 14.75 4.19
C THR A 81 7.93 15.96 3.38
N MET A 82 6.94 15.79 2.50
CA MET A 82 6.39 16.89 1.67
C MET A 82 5.87 18.07 2.51
N VAL A 83 5.29 17.79 3.67
CA VAL A 83 4.61 18.81 4.50
C VAL A 83 5.42 19.26 5.71
N THR A 84 6.59 18.68 5.95
CA THR A 84 7.48 19.08 7.05
C THR A 84 8.84 19.57 6.55
N GLY A 85 9.26 19.14 5.35
CA GLY A 85 10.61 19.36 4.83
C GLY A 85 11.69 18.60 5.60
N LEU A 86 11.30 17.62 6.42
CA LEU A 86 12.20 16.76 7.20
C LEU A 86 12.38 15.41 6.51
N TRP A 87 13.50 14.75 6.76
CA TRP A 87 13.68 13.33 6.43
C TRP A 87 12.94 12.43 7.43
N GLU A 88 12.74 11.17 7.06
CA GLU A 88 12.07 10.13 7.82
C GLU A 88 12.65 9.96 9.22
N GLU A 89 13.98 9.93 9.35
CA GLU A 89 14.68 9.87 10.64
C GLU A 89 14.41 11.07 11.55
N SER A 90 14.01 12.21 10.96
CA SER A 90 13.75 13.46 11.69
C SER A 90 12.28 13.64 12.04
N HIS A 91 11.36 13.34 11.12
CA HIS A 91 9.93 13.41 11.41
C HIS A 91 9.38 12.14 12.10
N GLY A 92 10.14 11.05 12.11
CA GLY A 92 9.84 9.84 12.89
C GLY A 92 8.89 8.85 12.22
N VAL A 93 8.35 9.17 11.04
CA VAL A 93 7.43 8.29 10.29
C VAL A 93 8.21 7.60 9.19
N VAL A 94 8.85 6.48 9.51
CA VAL A 94 9.80 5.81 8.60
C VAL A 94 9.14 4.77 7.68
N SER A 95 7.91 4.35 7.98
CA SER A 95 7.14 3.38 7.18
C SER A 95 5.65 3.48 7.50
N ASN A 96 4.77 3.04 6.58
CA ASN A 96 3.32 2.91 6.82
C ASN A 96 2.98 1.89 7.95
N LYS A 97 3.97 1.07 8.34
CA LYS A 97 3.95 0.19 9.50
C LYS A 97 5.35 0.11 10.09
N MET A 98 5.51 0.50 11.36
CA MET A 98 6.80 0.51 12.04
C MET A 98 6.66 0.11 13.51
N TYR A 99 7.65 -0.58 14.06
CA TYR A 99 7.74 -0.87 15.48
C TYR A 99 8.64 0.16 16.15
N ASP A 100 8.21 0.71 17.29
CA ASP A 100 9.05 1.61 18.09
C ASP A 100 9.44 0.93 19.42
N PRO A 101 10.74 0.76 19.71
CA PRO A 101 11.21 0.09 20.91
C PRO A 101 11.03 0.91 22.20
N LYS A 102 10.90 2.23 22.13
CA LYS A 102 10.57 3.11 23.27
C LYS A 102 9.13 2.90 23.71
N TYR A 103 8.20 2.78 22.75
CA TYR A 103 6.79 2.53 23.07
C TYR A 103 6.45 1.04 23.22
N ARG A 104 7.26 0.15 22.62
CA ARG A 104 6.99 -1.29 22.50
C ARG A 104 5.65 -1.55 21.81
N GLU A 105 5.36 -0.75 20.79
CA GLU A 105 4.11 -0.74 20.04
C GLU A 105 4.38 -0.73 18.54
N ILE A 106 3.37 -1.14 17.76
CA ILE A 106 3.41 -1.07 16.30
C ILE A 106 2.52 0.08 15.84
N PHE A 107 3.11 1.02 15.11
CA PHE A 107 2.40 2.01 14.33
C PHE A 107 1.73 1.37 13.12
N TRP A 108 0.54 1.87 12.81
CA TRP A 108 -0.19 1.59 11.58
C TRP A 108 -0.65 2.91 10.97
N MET A 109 -0.67 2.96 9.64
CA MET A 109 -1.07 4.15 8.85
C MET A 109 -2.42 4.79 9.24
N ASN A 110 -3.33 4.05 9.87
CA ASN A 110 -4.61 4.58 10.36
C ASN A 110 -4.55 5.16 11.78
N SER A 111 -3.37 5.24 12.39
CA SER A 111 -3.18 5.75 13.74
C SER A 111 -3.19 7.28 13.75
N SER A 112 -4.08 7.87 14.54
CA SER A 112 -4.10 9.33 14.77
C SER A 112 -3.42 9.72 16.10
N ASP A 113 -2.66 8.81 16.74
CA ASP A 113 -1.98 9.07 18.02
C ASP A 113 -0.73 9.95 17.80
N PRO A 114 -0.69 11.19 18.35
CA PRO A 114 0.40 12.14 18.10
C PRO A 114 1.81 11.62 18.39
N LYS A 115 1.97 10.64 19.29
CA LYS A 115 3.29 10.10 19.66
C LYS A 115 4.09 9.57 18.46
N TRP A 116 3.41 9.18 17.38
CA TRP A 116 4.01 8.66 16.16
C TRP A 116 4.40 9.74 15.15
N TRP A 117 3.76 10.91 15.22
CA TRP A 117 3.78 11.90 14.13
C TRP A 117 4.45 13.21 14.53
N ASP A 118 4.33 13.62 15.79
CA ASP A 118 4.79 14.94 16.23
C ASP A 118 6.28 14.97 16.63
N GLY A 119 6.95 13.82 16.62
CA GLY A 119 8.36 13.67 16.94
C GLY A 119 8.73 14.17 18.34
N ASP A 120 7.89 13.89 19.33
CA ASP A 120 7.95 14.46 20.68
C ASP A 120 7.84 16.00 20.65
N GLY A 121 6.92 16.51 19.80
CA GLY A 121 6.64 17.94 19.62
C GLY A 121 7.65 18.73 18.77
N ARG A 122 8.57 18.07 18.08
CA ARG A 122 9.58 18.70 17.20
C ARG A 122 9.13 18.84 15.76
N VAL A 123 8.11 18.11 15.35
CA VAL A 123 7.58 18.09 13.99
C VAL A 123 6.39 19.03 13.91
N GLU A 124 6.44 19.95 12.94
CA GLU A 124 5.32 20.83 12.65
C GLU A 124 5.01 20.79 11.14
N PRO A 125 3.83 20.31 10.75
CA PRO A 125 3.45 20.26 9.35
C PRO A 125 2.99 21.64 8.84
N LEU A 126 2.99 21.81 7.51
CA LEU A 126 2.68 23.06 6.81
C LEU A 126 1.36 23.69 7.25
N TRP A 127 0.31 22.89 7.50
CA TRP A 127 -0.99 23.41 7.90
C TRP A 127 -0.97 24.08 9.28
N ILE A 128 -0.18 23.56 10.23
CA ILE A 128 0.01 24.17 11.54
C ILE A 128 0.92 25.40 11.43
N THR A 129 1.98 25.30 10.62
CA THR A 129 2.89 26.42 10.36
C THR A 129 2.15 27.62 9.77
N ASN A 130 1.26 27.40 8.79
CA ASN A 130 0.47 28.45 8.15
C ASN A 130 -0.41 29.22 9.16
N GLU A 131 -1.03 28.50 10.09
CA GLU A 131 -1.92 29.04 11.12
C GLU A 131 -1.20 29.64 12.34
N ARG A 132 0.14 29.73 12.31
CA ARG A 132 0.88 30.55 13.29
C ARG A 132 0.67 32.04 13.05
N LYS A 133 0.30 32.43 11.83
CA LYS A 133 0.02 33.82 11.47
C LYS A 133 -1.47 34.08 11.53
N GLU A 134 -1.85 35.15 12.21
CA GLU A 134 -3.25 35.60 12.29
C GLU A 134 -3.85 35.85 10.90
N GLY A 135 -5.13 35.48 10.73
CA GLY A 135 -5.85 35.59 9.46
C GLY A 135 -5.45 34.56 8.40
N ARG A 136 -4.73 33.50 8.78
CA ARG A 136 -4.42 32.36 7.92
C ARG A 136 -5.06 31.10 8.48
N TYR A 137 -5.67 30.33 7.59
CA TYR A 137 -6.45 29.15 7.93
C TYR A 137 -6.12 28.03 6.95
N SER A 138 -6.02 26.82 7.49
CA SER A 138 -5.66 25.62 6.73
C SER A 138 -6.82 24.62 6.72
N GLY A 139 -6.94 23.87 5.63
CA GLY A 139 -7.88 22.77 5.49
C GLY A 139 -7.19 21.51 4.99
N VAL A 140 -7.53 20.37 5.60
CA VAL A 140 -6.90 19.09 5.27
C VAL A 140 -7.97 18.02 5.04
N VAL A 141 -7.89 17.33 3.91
CA VAL A 141 -8.75 16.20 3.56
C VAL A 141 -7.88 14.99 3.25
N ASN A 142 -7.98 13.98 4.13
CA ASN A 142 -7.34 12.66 4.00
C ASN A 142 -5.79 12.65 3.84
N TRP A 143 -5.11 13.78 3.98
CA TRP A 143 -3.64 13.80 3.95
C TRP A 143 -3.06 13.00 5.13
N PRO A 144 -2.02 12.16 4.95
CA PRO A 144 -1.36 11.45 6.04
C PRO A 144 -0.96 12.35 7.22
N GLY A 145 -1.37 11.99 8.42
CA GLY A 145 -1.17 12.79 9.63
C GLY A 145 -2.06 14.03 9.73
N GLY A 146 -2.96 14.30 8.77
CA GLY A 146 -3.84 15.47 8.75
C GLY A 146 -4.91 15.50 9.84
N ASP A 147 -5.22 14.35 10.42
CA ASP A 147 -6.15 14.14 11.54
C ASP A 147 -5.43 14.04 12.90
N VAL A 148 -4.12 14.27 12.93
CA VAL A 148 -3.29 14.22 14.13
C VAL A 148 -3.15 15.60 14.78
N LYS A 149 -3.15 15.62 16.12
CA LYS A 149 -2.93 16.83 16.91
C LYS A 149 -1.44 17.12 17.12
N TYR A 150 -0.88 18.06 16.37
CA TYR A 150 0.50 18.53 16.57
C TYR A 150 0.51 19.67 17.58
N GLY A 151 1.24 19.49 18.70
CA GLY A 151 1.21 20.46 19.80
C GLY A 151 -0.21 20.71 20.34
N GLY A 152 -1.08 19.71 20.26
CA GLY A 152 -2.48 19.80 20.66
C GLY A 152 -3.42 20.48 19.65
N ARG A 153 -2.95 20.87 18.46
CA ARG A 153 -3.72 21.60 17.44
C ARG A 153 -4.05 20.72 16.23
N LEU A 154 -5.26 20.89 15.70
CA LEU A 154 -5.69 20.43 14.39
C LEU A 154 -5.73 21.62 13.41
N PRO A 155 -5.72 21.39 12.09
CA PRO A 155 -6.04 22.45 11.13
C PRO A 155 -7.45 23.01 11.39
N THR A 156 -7.68 24.26 10.95
CA THR A 156 -8.98 24.95 11.08
C THR A 156 -10.11 24.14 10.46
N TYR A 157 -9.86 23.56 9.28
CA TYR A 157 -10.81 22.70 8.59
C TYR A 157 -10.25 21.29 8.41
N SER A 158 -11.11 20.30 8.63
CA SER A 158 -10.80 18.89 8.40
C SER A 158 -12.09 18.10 8.14
N THR A 159 -11.99 17.05 7.35
CA THR A 159 -13.07 16.03 7.22
C THR A 159 -13.06 15.01 8.35
N GLY A 160 -12.20 15.18 9.35
CA GLY A 160 -12.01 14.24 10.45
C GLY A 160 -11.01 13.14 10.10
N PRO A 161 -11.09 11.96 10.76
CA PRO A 161 -10.22 10.84 10.48
C PRO A 161 -10.27 10.40 9.03
N TYR A 162 -9.17 9.81 8.54
CA TYR A 162 -9.06 9.31 7.18
C TYR A 162 -10.28 8.47 6.77
N ASN A 163 -10.93 8.84 5.67
CA ASN A 163 -12.09 8.13 5.16
C ASN A 163 -12.06 8.05 3.63
N ARG A 164 -11.62 6.89 3.12
CA ARG A 164 -11.57 6.59 1.68
C ARG A 164 -12.94 6.59 1.00
N SER A 165 -14.03 6.44 1.77
CA SER A 165 -15.39 6.34 1.22
C SER A 165 -15.97 7.71 0.82
N ILE A 166 -15.29 8.82 1.15
CA ILE A 166 -15.71 10.15 0.72
C ILE A 166 -15.46 10.28 -0.79
N PRO A 167 -16.50 10.55 -1.61
CA PRO A 167 -16.36 10.74 -3.05
C PRO A 167 -15.36 11.85 -3.40
N TYR A 168 -14.65 11.72 -4.51
CA TYR A 168 -13.58 12.66 -4.85
C TYR A 168 -14.09 14.09 -5.08
N THR A 169 -15.27 14.21 -5.70
CA THR A 169 -15.98 15.49 -5.88
C THR A 169 -16.31 16.15 -4.55
N ASP A 170 -16.77 15.39 -3.55
CA ASP A 170 -17.13 15.92 -2.24
C ASP A 170 -15.90 16.45 -1.49
N ARG A 171 -14.74 15.80 -1.68
CA ARG A 171 -13.45 16.27 -1.14
C ARG A 171 -13.05 17.61 -1.77
N ILE A 172 -13.25 17.76 -3.08
CA ILE A 172 -12.99 19.00 -3.83
C ILE A 172 -13.95 20.11 -3.39
N ASP A 173 -15.24 19.81 -3.28
CA ASP A 173 -16.27 20.74 -2.84
C ASP A 173 -16.01 21.25 -1.43
N ALA A 174 -15.44 20.41 -0.55
CA ALA A 174 -14.98 20.84 0.76
C ALA A 174 -13.89 21.91 0.67
N MET A 175 -12.88 21.73 -0.19
CA MET A 175 -11.83 22.71 -0.39
C MET A 175 -12.39 24.04 -0.92
N VAL A 176 -13.23 23.99 -1.95
CA VAL A 176 -13.84 25.20 -2.53
C VAL A 176 -14.66 25.94 -1.49
N ARG A 177 -15.48 25.24 -0.71
CA ARG A 177 -16.29 25.84 0.36
C ARG A 177 -15.43 26.53 1.41
N TRP A 178 -14.32 25.92 1.83
CA TRP A 178 -13.44 26.50 2.85
C TRP A 178 -12.63 27.69 2.34
N PHE A 179 -12.27 27.73 1.05
CA PHE A 179 -11.68 28.94 0.45
C PHE A 179 -12.62 30.14 0.45
N LEU A 180 -13.94 29.90 0.46
CA LEU A 180 -15.00 30.90 0.42
C LEU A 180 -15.66 31.15 1.79
N ASP A 181 -15.10 30.63 2.88
CA ASP A 181 -15.66 30.82 4.21
C ASP A 181 -15.61 32.30 4.62
N ASP A 182 -16.74 32.85 5.06
CA ASP A 182 -16.88 34.29 5.35
C ASP A 182 -16.12 34.74 6.62
N GLU A 183 -15.89 33.84 7.58
CA GLU A 183 -15.25 34.18 8.86
C GLU A 183 -13.77 33.79 8.87
N LYS A 184 -13.44 32.64 8.30
CA LYS A 184 -12.09 32.06 8.32
C LYS A 184 -11.67 31.56 6.94
N PRO A 185 -11.59 32.45 5.93
CA PRO A 185 -11.30 32.02 4.57
C PRO A 185 -9.95 31.32 4.47
N MET A 186 -9.99 30.06 4.06
CA MET A 186 -8.82 29.22 3.93
C MET A 186 -7.82 29.81 2.92
N ASN A 187 -6.53 29.67 3.21
CA ASN A 187 -5.46 30.02 2.27
C ASN A 187 -4.51 28.85 1.99
N LEU A 188 -4.62 27.73 2.71
CA LEU A 188 -3.84 26.52 2.47
C LEU A 188 -4.73 25.28 2.54
N GLY A 189 -4.91 24.58 1.42
CA GLY A 189 -5.60 23.30 1.34
C GLY A 189 -4.62 22.15 1.09
N LEU A 190 -4.81 21.01 1.74
CA LEU A 190 -4.12 19.75 1.47
C LEU A 190 -5.13 18.64 1.17
N LEU A 191 -5.05 18.07 -0.02
CA LEU A 191 -6.01 17.10 -0.54
C LEU A 191 -5.27 15.83 -1.00
N PHE A 192 -5.79 14.68 -0.59
CA PHE A 192 -5.22 13.37 -0.94
C PHE A 192 -6.25 12.47 -1.64
N PHE A 193 -5.76 11.73 -2.65
CA PHE A 193 -6.49 10.71 -3.39
C PHE A 193 -5.66 9.43 -3.53
N GLU A 194 -6.33 8.29 -3.38
CA GLU A 194 -5.72 6.95 -3.30
C GLU A 194 -5.34 6.33 -4.66
N GLU A 195 -5.86 6.87 -5.76
CA GLU A 195 -5.54 6.40 -7.11
C GLU A 195 -4.44 7.27 -7.73
N PRO A 196 -3.58 6.72 -8.62
CA PRO A 196 -3.66 5.37 -9.21
C PRO A 196 -2.95 4.29 -8.39
N ASP A 197 -2.40 4.60 -7.21
CA ASP A 197 -1.66 3.64 -6.37
C ASP A 197 -2.45 2.34 -6.18
N ARG A 198 -3.71 2.43 -5.74
CA ARG A 198 -4.55 1.25 -5.53
C ARG A 198 -4.69 0.38 -6.78
N SER A 199 -4.98 0.97 -7.94
CA SER A 199 -5.08 0.22 -9.19
C SER A 199 -3.73 -0.38 -9.60
N GLY A 200 -2.65 0.37 -9.42
CA GLY A 200 -1.29 -0.12 -9.60
C GLY A 200 -0.95 -1.30 -8.69
N HIS A 201 -1.43 -1.27 -7.43
CA HIS A 201 -1.26 -2.34 -6.48
C HIS A 201 -1.98 -3.63 -6.87
N LEU A 202 -3.19 -3.51 -7.43
CA LEU A 202 -4.04 -4.65 -7.75
C LEU A 202 -3.69 -5.29 -9.11
N TYR A 203 -3.30 -4.49 -10.09
CA TYR A 203 -3.18 -4.94 -11.49
C TYR A 203 -1.79 -4.72 -12.08
N GLY A 204 -0.93 -4.00 -11.39
CA GLY A 204 0.38 -3.58 -11.86
C GLY A 204 0.36 -2.24 -12.61
N PRO A 205 1.47 -1.48 -12.55
CA PRO A 205 1.62 -0.13 -13.11
C PRO A 205 1.37 -0.01 -14.62
N ASP A 206 1.54 -1.10 -15.37
CA ASP A 206 1.42 -1.07 -16.83
C ASP A 206 0.07 -1.59 -17.35
N SER A 207 -0.86 -1.90 -16.44
CA SER A 207 -2.15 -2.48 -16.76
C SER A 207 -3.15 -1.48 -17.37
N PRO A 208 -4.14 -1.94 -18.14
CA PRO A 208 -5.27 -1.12 -18.59
C PRO A 208 -6.09 -0.52 -17.43
N GLN A 209 -6.10 -1.15 -16.26
CA GLN A 209 -6.80 -0.62 -15.09
C GLN A 209 -6.11 0.64 -14.54
N VAL A 210 -4.78 0.74 -14.68
CA VAL A 210 -4.07 1.99 -14.39
C VAL A 210 -4.40 3.05 -15.45
N ASP A 211 -4.62 2.67 -16.71
CA ASP A 211 -5.11 3.59 -17.75
C ASP A 211 -6.50 4.15 -17.39
N ASP A 212 -7.42 3.28 -16.97
CA ASP A 212 -8.75 3.69 -16.50
C ASP A 212 -8.67 4.62 -15.28
N ALA A 213 -7.77 4.32 -14.34
CA ALA A 213 -7.53 5.16 -13.16
C ALA A 213 -6.98 6.54 -13.55
N ILE A 214 -6.02 6.61 -14.48
CA ILE A 214 -5.48 7.89 -14.99
C ILE A 214 -6.57 8.72 -15.66
N MET A 215 -7.46 8.10 -16.44
CA MET A 215 -8.58 8.81 -17.07
C MET A 215 -9.57 9.36 -16.03
N MET A 216 -9.91 8.57 -15.01
CA MET A 216 -10.77 9.02 -13.90
C MET A 216 -10.14 10.16 -13.10
N ILE A 217 -8.82 10.10 -12.87
CA ILE A 217 -8.07 11.16 -12.22
C ILE A 217 -8.02 12.42 -13.08
N ASP A 218 -7.86 12.28 -14.40
CA ASP A 218 -7.93 13.42 -15.32
C ASP A 218 -9.29 14.12 -15.24
N ASP A 219 -10.39 13.36 -15.24
CA ASP A 219 -11.73 13.89 -15.04
C ASP A 219 -11.87 14.59 -13.68
N THR A 220 -11.23 14.05 -12.64
CA THR A 220 -11.19 14.66 -11.30
C THR A 220 -10.44 16.01 -11.30
N VAL A 221 -9.33 16.11 -12.04
CA VAL A 221 -8.62 17.38 -12.25
C VAL A 221 -9.51 18.37 -13.02
N GLY A 222 -10.24 17.90 -14.04
CA GLY A 222 -11.21 18.70 -14.79
C GLY A 222 -12.34 19.25 -13.92
N TYR A 223 -12.86 18.41 -13.02
CA TYR A 223 -13.86 18.82 -12.03
C TYR A 223 -13.30 19.89 -11.09
N LEU A 224 -12.11 19.70 -10.52
CA LEU A 224 -11.44 20.68 -9.67
C LEU A 224 -11.27 22.04 -10.38
N VAL A 225 -10.75 22.02 -11.61
CA VAL A 225 -10.55 23.24 -12.40
C VAL A 225 -11.89 23.94 -12.65
N SER A 226 -12.95 23.19 -12.95
CA SER A 226 -14.28 23.75 -13.18
C SER A 226 -14.86 24.37 -11.90
N ALA A 227 -14.79 23.65 -10.78
CA ALA A 227 -15.25 24.13 -9.48
C ALA A 227 -14.52 25.41 -9.05
N LEU A 228 -13.19 25.48 -9.25
CA LEU A 228 -12.42 26.69 -8.99
C LEU A 228 -12.82 27.86 -9.90
N LYS A 229 -13.15 27.62 -11.17
CA LYS A 229 -13.63 28.68 -12.09
C LYS A 229 -15.00 29.20 -11.68
N GLU A 230 -15.93 28.32 -11.37
CA GLU A 230 -17.29 28.68 -10.94
C GLU A 230 -17.31 29.48 -9.62
N ALA A 231 -16.35 29.18 -8.75
CA ALA A 231 -16.08 29.88 -7.50
C ALA A 231 -15.24 31.17 -7.65
N ASP A 232 -14.82 31.55 -8.86
CA ASP A 232 -13.91 32.68 -9.11
C ASP A 232 -12.59 32.58 -8.30
N LEU A 233 -12.09 31.36 -8.16
CA LEU A 233 -10.84 31.01 -7.46
C LEU A 233 -9.71 30.59 -8.40
N TYR A 234 -10.02 30.21 -9.64
CA TYR A 234 -9.06 29.61 -10.59
C TYR A 234 -7.77 30.45 -10.78
N ASP A 235 -7.90 31.76 -11.01
CA ASP A 235 -6.73 32.65 -11.18
C ASP A 235 -6.15 33.16 -9.85
N LYS A 236 -6.69 32.71 -8.71
CA LYS A 236 -6.35 33.21 -7.36
C LYS A 236 -5.69 32.17 -6.46
N VAL A 237 -5.79 30.89 -6.82
CA VAL A 237 -5.25 29.74 -6.08
C VAL A 237 -4.09 29.15 -6.85
N ASN A 238 -2.94 28.98 -6.19
CA ASN A 238 -1.85 28.19 -6.73
C ASN A 238 -2.20 26.71 -6.52
N LEU A 239 -2.18 25.92 -7.59
CA LEU A 239 -2.41 24.47 -7.54
C LEU A 239 -1.09 23.73 -7.76
N ILE A 240 -0.74 22.82 -6.84
CA ILE A 240 0.42 21.94 -6.98
C ILE A 240 -0.08 20.48 -6.92
N LEU A 241 0.30 19.69 -7.92
CA LEU A 241 -0.10 18.28 -8.09
C LEU A 241 1.13 17.35 -7.96
N PRO A 242 1.64 17.07 -6.74
CA PRO A 242 2.71 16.09 -6.55
C PRO A 242 2.18 14.65 -6.52
N SER A 243 3.12 13.71 -6.40
CA SER A 243 2.86 12.34 -5.98
C SER A 243 4.00 11.89 -5.05
N ASP A 244 3.71 10.95 -4.17
CA ASP A 244 4.62 10.45 -3.15
C ASP A 244 5.64 9.43 -3.66
N HIS A 245 5.26 8.52 -4.55
CA HIS A 245 6.16 7.53 -5.11
C HIS A 245 5.75 6.99 -6.48
N GLY A 246 6.64 6.18 -7.07
CA GLY A 246 6.37 5.38 -8.27
C GLY A 246 5.97 3.93 -7.96
N MET A 247 5.90 3.11 -9.01
CA MET A 247 5.43 1.72 -8.98
C MET A 247 6.21 0.88 -9.99
N VAL A 248 6.57 -0.37 -9.68
CA VAL A 248 7.37 -1.26 -10.58
C VAL A 248 6.71 -2.63 -10.77
N ASN A 249 6.69 -3.11 -12.02
CA ASN A 249 6.25 -4.46 -12.41
C ASN A 249 7.27 -5.12 -13.34
N LEU A 250 7.46 -6.42 -13.18
CA LEU A 250 8.16 -7.25 -14.15
C LEU A 250 7.34 -8.53 -14.36
N ILE A 251 6.93 -8.79 -15.61
CA ILE A 251 6.20 -10.02 -15.97
C ILE A 251 6.99 -10.73 -17.06
N LEU A 252 7.30 -12.02 -16.84
CA LEU A 252 7.93 -12.88 -17.86
C LEU A 252 6.97 -14.01 -18.25
N THR A 253 6.68 -14.11 -19.55
CA THR A 253 5.65 -14.99 -20.13
C THR A 253 6.20 -15.99 -21.14
N SER A 254 7.51 -16.23 -21.11
CA SER A 254 8.17 -17.21 -21.97
C SER A 254 9.21 -17.97 -21.16
N ASP A 255 9.63 -19.14 -21.61
CA ASP A 255 10.64 -19.91 -20.88
C ASP A 255 12.00 -19.21 -20.91
N HIS A 256 12.71 -19.25 -19.78
CA HIS A 256 14.02 -18.64 -19.63
C HIS A 256 14.96 -19.60 -18.89
N GLY A 257 16.21 -19.72 -19.34
CA GLY A 257 17.21 -20.50 -18.60
C GLY A 257 17.53 -19.89 -17.23
N MET A 258 17.68 -18.56 -17.18
CA MET A 258 17.95 -17.79 -15.97
C MET A 258 17.26 -16.44 -16.03
N VAL A 259 16.61 -16.07 -14.94
CA VAL A 259 16.06 -14.75 -14.67
C VAL A 259 16.83 -14.19 -13.48
N ASN A 260 17.55 -13.08 -13.67
CA ASN A 260 18.26 -12.39 -12.60
C ASN A 260 17.81 -10.94 -12.55
N LEU A 261 17.10 -10.56 -11.48
CA LEU A 261 16.67 -9.20 -11.24
C LEU A 261 17.37 -8.69 -9.97
N ILE A 262 18.08 -7.57 -10.11
CA ILE A 262 18.73 -6.88 -9.01
C ILE A 262 18.20 -5.45 -8.99
N LEU A 263 17.47 -5.08 -7.94
CA LEU A 263 17.01 -3.70 -7.74
C LEU A 263 17.87 -3.05 -6.67
N THR A 264 18.51 -1.94 -7.04
CA THR A 264 19.45 -1.17 -6.21
C THR A 264 18.91 0.21 -5.86
N SER A 265 17.61 0.41 -6.01
CA SER A 265 16.92 1.65 -5.73
C SER A 265 15.56 1.33 -5.18
N ASP A 266 15.03 2.26 -4.39
CA ASP A 266 13.87 2.01 -3.56
C ASP A 266 12.59 2.12 -4.39
N HIS A 267 11.59 1.31 -4.04
CA HIS A 267 10.33 1.23 -4.79
C HIS A 267 9.13 1.03 -3.87
N GLY A 268 8.02 1.73 -4.11
CA GLY A 268 6.79 1.57 -3.33
C GLY A 268 6.22 0.16 -3.41
N MET A 269 6.26 -0.41 -4.63
CA MET A 269 6.02 -1.81 -4.91
C MET A 269 7.06 -2.34 -5.89
N VAL A 270 7.46 -3.59 -5.67
CA VAL A 270 8.08 -4.47 -6.66
C VAL A 270 7.15 -5.66 -6.86
N ASN A 271 6.59 -5.81 -8.06
CA ASN A 271 5.81 -6.99 -8.44
C ASN A 271 6.54 -7.78 -9.51
N LEU A 272 6.72 -9.08 -9.29
CA LEU A 272 7.32 -10.02 -10.25
C LEU A 272 6.39 -11.21 -10.43
N ILE A 273 5.91 -11.41 -11.66
CA ILE A 273 5.02 -12.52 -12.02
C ILE A 273 5.67 -13.36 -13.12
N LEU A 274 5.81 -14.66 -12.86
CA LEU A 274 6.43 -15.63 -13.76
C LEU A 274 5.41 -16.71 -14.10
N THR A 275 5.02 -16.79 -15.37
CA THR A 275 3.95 -17.69 -15.86
C THR A 275 4.45 -18.71 -16.88
N SER A 276 5.75 -18.98 -16.89
CA SER A 276 6.39 -19.92 -17.81
C SER A 276 7.60 -20.55 -17.13
N ASP A 277 8.11 -21.65 -17.67
CA ASP A 277 9.10 -22.45 -16.95
C ASP A 277 10.46 -21.75 -16.93
N HIS A 278 11.15 -21.82 -15.78
CA HIS A 278 12.47 -21.20 -15.65
C HIS A 278 13.49 -22.11 -14.95
N GLY A 279 14.71 -22.16 -15.47
CA GLY A 279 15.78 -22.92 -14.81
C GLY A 279 16.13 -22.34 -13.44
N MET A 280 16.38 -21.02 -13.40
CA MET A 280 16.69 -20.29 -12.17
C MET A 280 16.03 -18.91 -12.17
N VAL A 281 15.44 -18.54 -11.04
CA VAL A 281 14.93 -17.20 -10.75
C VAL A 281 15.72 -16.67 -9.56
N ASN A 282 16.46 -15.59 -9.76
CA ASN A 282 17.23 -14.93 -8.72
C ASN A 282 16.76 -13.48 -8.60
N LEU A 283 16.24 -13.11 -7.44
CA LEU A 283 15.78 -11.77 -7.11
C LEU A 283 16.56 -11.26 -5.90
N ILE A 284 17.31 -10.18 -6.10
CA ILE A 284 18.09 -9.52 -5.04
C ILE A 284 17.63 -8.07 -4.93
N LEU A 285 17.10 -7.68 -3.79
CA LEU A 285 16.58 -6.33 -3.57
C LEU A 285 17.41 -5.63 -2.49
N THR A 286 18.45 -4.90 -2.90
CA THR A 286 19.44 -4.33 -1.98
C THR A 286 19.05 -2.96 -1.41
N SER A 287 17.78 -2.61 -1.57
CA SER A 287 17.18 -1.31 -1.28
C SER A 287 15.83 -1.56 -0.66
N ASP A 288 15.34 -0.65 0.18
CA ASP A 288 14.06 -0.87 0.84
C ASP A 288 12.91 -0.76 -0.15
N HIS A 289 11.89 -1.56 0.10
CA HIS A 289 10.71 -1.62 -0.75
C HIS A 289 9.47 -1.68 0.08
N GLY A 290 8.45 -0.98 -0.38
CA GLY A 290 7.22 -0.93 0.37
C GLY A 290 6.47 -2.26 0.38
N MET A 291 6.32 -2.87 -0.78
CA MET A 291 5.75 -4.19 -0.97
C MET A 291 6.59 -4.94 -2.01
N VAL A 292 6.94 -6.17 -1.72
CA VAL A 292 7.57 -7.10 -2.66
C VAL A 292 6.60 -8.23 -2.87
N ASN A 293 6.09 -8.39 -4.10
CA ASN A 293 5.16 -9.44 -4.47
C ASN A 293 5.78 -10.32 -5.56
N LEU A 294 5.94 -11.61 -5.29
CA LEU A 294 6.52 -12.59 -6.19
C LEU A 294 5.52 -13.73 -6.39
N ILE A 295 4.98 -13.87 -7.60
CA ILE A 295 3.98 -14.89 -7.95
C ILE A 295 4.52 -15.76 -9.07
N LEU A 296 4.70 -17.06 -8.79
CA LEU A 296 5.20 -18.04 -9.75
C LEU A 296 4.13 -19.11 -9.96
N THR A 297 3.68 -19.24 -11.21
CA THR A 297 2.59 -20.15 -11.59
C THR A 297 3.04 -21.21 -12.60
N SER A 298 4.34 -21.46 -12.70
CA SER A 298 4.94 -22.44 -13.60
C SER A 298 6.16 -23.08 -12.97
N ASP A 299 6.70 -24.14 -13.57
CA ASP A 299 7.73 -24.94 -12.92
C ASP A 299 9.08 -24.23 -12.96
N HIS A 300 9.81 -24.29 -11.84
CA HIS A 300 11.12 -23.66 -11.74
C HIS A 300 12.17 -24.56 -11.10
N GLY A 301 13.39 -24.57 -11.63
CA GLY A 301 14.48 -25.34 -11.04
C GLY A 301 14.89 -24.78 -9.67
N MET A 302 15.18 -23.48 -9.62
CA MET A 302 15.53 -22.77 -8.39
C MET A 302 14.85 -21.39 -8.34
N VAL A 303 14.32 -21.04 -7.19
CA VAL A 303 13.83 -19.70 -6.85
C VAL A 303 14.66 -19.20 -5.69
N ASN A 304 15.39 -18.10 -5.87
CA ASN A 304 16.24 -17.49 -4.87
C ASN A 304 15.83 -16.03 -4.68
N LEU A 305 15.33 -15.70 -3.49
CA LEU A 305 14.91 -14.36 -3.10
C LEU A 305 15.77 -13.89 -1.91
N ILE A 306 16.59 -12.87 -2.13
CA ILE A 306 17.50 -12.32 -1.12
C ILE A 306 17.14 -10.85 -0.89
N LEU A 307 16.66 -10.55 0.32
CA LEU A 307 16.16 -9.25 0.75
C LEU A 307 17.02 -8.74 1.94
N PRO A 308 18.15 -8.08 1.67
CA PRO A 308 19.04 -7.57 2.71
C PRO A 308 18.67 -6.19 3.26
N SER A 309 17.56 -5.61 2.79
CA SER A 309 17.07 -4.27 3.11
C SER A 309 15.65 -4.34 3.70
N ASP A 310 15.17 -3.27 4.33
CA ASP A 310 13.88 -3.28 5.04
C ASP A 310 12.70 -3.31 4.04
N HIS A 311 11.63 -4.03 4.40
CA HIS A 311 10.44 -4.12 3.55
C HIS A 311 9.14 -4.04 4.34
N GLY A 312 8.15 -3.29 3.83
CA GLY A 312 6.84 -3.20 4.49
C GLY A 312 6.09 -4.54 4.47
N MET A 313 6.00 -5.15 3.29
CA MET A 313 5.40 -6.48 3.09
C MET A 313 6.21 -7.27 2.06
N VAL A 314 6.45 -8.55 2.34
CA VAL A 314 7.01 -9.53 1.39
C VAL A 314 5.98 -10.62 1.19
N ASN A 315 5.52 -10.81 -0.04
CA ASN A 315 4.55 -11.83 -0.42
C ASN A 315 5.14 -12.76 -1.49
N LEU A 316 5.24 -14.04 -1.19
CA LEU A 316 5.70 -15.08 -2.11
C LEU A 316 4.59 -16.11 -2.29
N ILE A 317 4.09 -16.24 -3.52
CA ILE A 317 3.06 -17.21 -3.86
C ILE A 317 3.61 -18.14 -4.95
N LEU A 318 3.75 -19.41 -4.61
CA LEU A 318 4.27 -20.46 -5.47
C LEU A 318 3.17 -21.51 -5.66
N THR A 319 2.61 -21.60 -6.87
CA THR A 319 1.50 -22.51 -7.19
C THR A 319 1.89 -23.61 -8.17
N SER A 320 3.18 -23.87 -8.34
CA SER A 320 3.73 -24.86 -9.27
C SER A 320 4.99 -25.50 -8.70
N ASN A 321 5.52 -26.51 -9.37
CA ASN A 321 6.57 -27.33 -8.78
C ASN A 321 7.93 -26.64 -8.86
N HIS A 322 8.69 -26.72 -7.77
CA HIS A 322 10.01 -26.09 -7.71
C HIS A 322 11.07 -27.04 -7.16
N GLY A 323 12.25 -27.06 -7.78
CA GLY A 323 13.37 -27.87 -7.28
C GLY A 323 13.87 -27.35 -5.93
N MET A 324 14.19 -26.07 -5.85
CA MET A 324 14.61 -25.38 -4.64
C MET A 324 13.95 -24.00 -4.53
N VAL A 325 13.46 -23.67 -3.34
CA VAL A 325 13.01 -22.33 -2.96
C VAL A 325 13.90 -21.86 -1.82
N ASN A 326 14.64 -20.78 -2.04
CA ASN A 326 15.51 -20.16 -1.06
C ASN A 326 15.07 -18.72 -0.80
N LEU A 327 14.68 -18.43 0.43
CA LEU A 327 14.30 -17.10 0.88
C LEU A 327 15.23 -16.68 2.01
N ILE A 328 15.95 -15.58 1.80
CA ILE A 328 16.88 -15.02 2.77
C ILE A 328 16.46 -13.58 3.05
N LEU A 329 15.95 -13.35 4.26
CA LEU A 329 15.50 -12.07 4.78
C LEU A 329 16.43 -11.67 5.92
N THR A 330 17.31 -10.68 5.68
CA THR A 330 18.32 -10.27 6.68
C THR A 330 18.10 -8.90 7.28
N SER A 331 16.98 -8.25 6.95
CA SER A 331 16.57 -6.94 7.47
C SER A 331 15.13 -6.97 7.94
N ASP A 332 14.66 -5.88 8.53
CA ASP A 332 13.37 -5.84 9.21
C ASP A 332 12.21 -5.81 8.21
N HIS A 333 11.15 -6.56 8.53
CA HIS A 333 9.98 -6.65 7.67
C HIS A 333 8.66 -6.51 8.43
N GLY A 334 7.74 -5.71 7.89
CA GLY A 334 6.43 -5.50 8.51
C GLY A 334 5.56 -6.77 8.49
N MET A 335 5.46 -7.43 7.33
CA MET A 335 4.78 -8.71 7.14
C MET A 335 5.51 -9.57 6.11
N VAL A 336 5.67 -10.86 6.39
CA VAL A 336 6.17 -11.86 5.44
C VAL A 336 5.07 -12.90 5.24
N ASN A 337 4.58 -13.07 4.02
CA ASN A 337 3.54 -14.04 3.67
C ASN A 337 4.07 -14.99 2.60
N LEU A 338 4.13 -16.27 2.92
CA LEU A 338 4.66 -17.32 2.05
C LEU A 338 3.57 -18.37 1.86
N ILE A 339 3.11 -18.52 0.62
CA ILE A 339 2.07 -19.48 0.24
C ILE A 339 2.65 -20.40 -0.82
N LEU A 340 2.90 -21.64 -0.44
CA LEU A 340 3.50 -22.67 -1.26
C LEU A 340 2.50 -23.82 -1.36
N THR A 341 1.84 -23.96 -2.51
CA THR A 341 0.71 -24.88 -2.70
C THR A 341 1.01 -26.05 -3.62
N SER A 342 2.27 -26.25 -4.01
CA SER A 342 2.73 -27.29 -4.93
C SER A 342 4.03 -27.90 -4.45
N ASP A 343 4.51 -28.91 -5.16
CA ASP A 343 5.59 -29.75 -4.66
C ASP A 343 6.93 -29.04 -4.77
N HIS A 344 7.72 -29.12 -3.69
CA HIS A 344 9.03 -28.48 -3.63
C HIS A 344 10.09 -29.46 -3.14
N GLY A 345 11.22 -29.56 -3.85
CA GLY A 345 12.32 -30.45 -3.44
C GLY A 345 12.94 -29.99 -2.12
N MET A 346 13.33 -28.72 -2.04
CA MET A 346 13.84 -28.08 -0.83
C MET A 346 13.27 -26.68 -0.67
N VAL A 347 12.84 -26.33 0.53
CA VAL A 347 12.44 -24.99 0.93
C VAL A 347 13.35 -24.53 2.06
N ASN A 348 14.15 -23.50 1.83
CA ASN A 348 15.05 -22.91 2.81
C ASN A 348 14.61 -21.48 3.11
N LEU A 349 14.18 -21.23 4.35
CA LEU A 349 13.70 -19.95 4.83
C LEU A 349 14.60 -19.47 5.95
N ILE A 350 15.37 -18.42 5.69
CA ILE A 350 16.31 -17.81 6.65
C ILE A 350 15.82 -16.39 6.93
N LEU A 351 15.30 -16.18 8.14
CA LEU A 351 14.77 -14.91 8.61
C LEU A 351 15.60 -14.50 9.84
N THR A 352 16.52 -13.55 9.65
CA THR A 352 17.53 -13.19 10.66
C THR A 352 17.36 -11.80 11.26
N SER A 353 16.24 -11.13 10.99
CA SER A 353 15.91 -9.80 11.54
C SER A 353 14.50 -9.78 12.08
N ASP A 354 14.09 -8.63 12.61
CA ASP A 354 12.80 -8.51 13.28
C ASP A 354 11.67 -8.49 12.25
N HIS A 355 10.61 -9.26 12.53
CA HIS A 355 9.46 -9.33 11.63
C HIS A 355 8.14 -9.15 12.38
N GLY A 356 7.30 -8.21 11.92
CA GLY A 356 6.03 -7.92 12.59
C GLY A 356 5.06 -9.10 12.55
N MET A 357 4.91 -9.73 11.39
CA MET A 357 4.12 -10.95 11.22
C MET A 357 4.76 -11.85 10.16
N VAL A 358 4.85 -13.15 10.41
CA VAL A 358 5.28 -14.16 9.45
C VAL A 358 4.14 -15.17 9.29
N ASN A 359 3.63 -15.33 8.07
CA ASN A 359 2.63 -16.34 7.72
C ASN A 359 3.24 -17.31 6.72
N LEU A 360 3.28 -18.59 7.08
CA LEU A 360 3.82 -19.65 6.26
C LEU A 360 2.75 -20.72 6.05
N ILE A 361 2.30 -20.86 4.81
CA ILE A 361 1.29 -21.83 4.37
C ILE A 361 1.95 -22.78 3.37
N LEU A 362 2.05 -24.03 3.76
CA LEU A 362 2.69 -25.12 3.03
C LEU A 362 1.66 -26.26 2.91
N THR A 363 1.08 -26.45 1.71
CA THR A 363 -0.08 -27.35 1.54
C THR A 363 0.16 -28.57 0.67
N SER A 364 1.37 -28.75 0.13
CA SER A 364 1.75 -29.85 -0.77
C SER A 364 3.09 -30.46 -0.35
N ASP A 365 3.59 -31.44 -1.09
CA ASP A 365 4.77 -32.18 -0.70
C ASP A 365 6.06 -31.38 -0.74
N HIS A 366 6.77 -31.36 0.38
CA HIS A 366 8.06 -30.68 0.51
C HIS A 366 9.12 -31.66 0.98
N GLY A 367 10.14 -31.91 0.16
CA GLY A 367 11.18 -32.91 0.46
C GLY A 367 11.99 -32.57 1.71
N MET A 368 12.40 -31.30 1.83
CA MET A 368 13.00 -30.75 3.05
C MET A 368 12.54 -29.30 3.25
N VAL A 369 12.10 -28.96 4.45
CA VAL A 369 11.83 -27.58 4.86
C VAL A 369 12.79 -27.19 5.98
N ASN A 370 13.65 -26.23 5.72
CA ASN A 370 14.50 -25.61 6.72
C ASN A 370 13.96 -24.22 7.05
N LEU A 371 13.67 -23.98 8.33
CA LEU A 371 13.20 -22.70 8.84
C LEU A 371 14.13 -22.24 9.96
N ILE A 372 14.83 -21.14 9.70
CA ILE A 372 15.74 -20.51 10.65
C ILE A 372 15.18 -19.14 10.99
N LEU A 373 14.80 -18.99 12.26
CA LEU A 373 14.32 -17.75 12.88
C LEU A 373 15.30 -17.39 13.99
N THR A 374 15.98 -16.24 13.91
CA THR A 374 17.06 -15.89 14.87
C THR A 374 16.88 -14.56 15.60
N SER A 375 15.78 -13.85 15.34
CA SER A 375 15.48 -12.52 15.90
C SER A 375 14.03 -12.44 16.40
N ASP A 376 13.57 -11.26 16.80
CA ASP A 376 12.25 -11.10 17.41
C ASP A 376 11.16 -11.08 16.33
N HIS A 377 10.20 -12.01 16.43
CA HIS A 377 9.06 -12.08 15.51
C HIS A 377 7.75 -11.85 16.28
N GLY A 378 6.95 -10.88 15.85
CA GLY A 378 5.73 -10.47 16.54
C GLY A 378 4.67 -11.57 16.59
N MET A 379 4.22 -12.04 15.42
CA MET A 379 3.32 -13.19 15.29
C MET A 379 3.81 -14.12 14.18
N VAL A 380 3.95 -15.40 14.48
CA VAL A 380 4.30 -16.43 13.49
C VAL A 380 3.13 -17.42 13.36
N ASN A 381 2.53 -17.46 12.17
CA ASN A 381 1.50 -18.41 11.79
C ASN A 381 2.12 -19.47 10.87
N LEU A 382 2.07 -20.73 11.29
CA LEU A 382 2.56 -21.87 10.51
C LEU A 382 1.41 -22.84 10.25
N ILE A 383 1.08 -23.01 8.97
CA ILE A 383 0.09 -23.98 8.49
C ILE A 383 0.84 -24.94 7.56
N LEU A 384 1.03 -26.17 8.02
CA LEU A 384 1.65 -27.25 7.27
C LEU A 384 0.62 -28.37 7.13
N THR A 385 0.17 -28.63 5.90
CA THR A 385 -0.84 -29.69 5.62
C THR A 385 -0.31 -30.81 4.73
N SER A 386 1.01 -30.89 4.55
CA SER A 386 1.69 -31.93 3.76
C SER A 386 1.95 -33.22 4.53
N ASP A 387 1.93 -34.33 3.80
CA ASP A 387 2.05 -35.69 4.31
C ASP A 387 3.41 -36.33 4.02
N HIS A 388 4.54 -35.64 4.14
CA HIS A 388 5.86 -36.31 4.13
C HIS A 388 6.69 -36.05 5.39
N GLY A 389 6.66 -37.07 6.27
CA GLY A 389 7.20 -37.06 7.62
C GLY A 389 8.69 -37.34 7.72
N MET A 390 9.39 -36.48 8.46
CA MET A 390 10.68 -36.73 9.11
C MET A 390 10.74 -35.95 10.45
N VAL A 391 9.71 -36.06 11.29
CA VAL A 391 9.70 -35.50 12.65
C VAL A 391 10.20 -36.54 13.65
N GLU A 392 10.99 -36.11 14.65
CA GLU A 392 11.47 -36.97 15.73
C GLU A 392 10.27 -37.53 16.54
N VAL A 393 10.10 -38.85 16.51
CA VAL A 393 8.99 -39.53 17.20
C VAL A 393 9.47 -40.02 18.56
N SER A 394 8.76 -39.63 19.63
CA SER A 394 9.04 -40.13 20.99
C SER A 394 9.12 -41.67 21.02
N PRO A 395 10.10 -42.29 21.70
CA PRO A 395 10.20 -43.75 21.82
C PRO A 395 8.95 -44.41 22.41
N THR A 396 8.14 -43.67 23.17
CA THR A 396 6.85 -44.13 23.74
C THR A 396 5.71 -44.19 22.74
N ARG A 397 5.89 -43.63 21.53
CA ARG A 397 4.91 -43.61 20.44
C ARG A 397 5.39 -44.44 19.23
N VAL A 398 6.46 -45.22 19.39
CA VAL A 398 6.97 -46.17 18.39
C VAL A 398 6.48 -47.57 18.72
N ILE A 399 5.84 -48.22 17.75
CA ILE A 399 5.46 -49.64 17.84
C ILE A 399 6.49 -50.45 17.02
N GLU A 400 7.31 -51.24 17.71
CA GLU A 400 8.25 -52.15 17.05
C GLU A 400 7.49 -53.39 16.55
N LEU A 401 7.09 -53.39 15.27
CA LEU A 401 6.27 -54.45 14.66
C LEU A 401 6.84 -55.86 14.82
N ASN A 402 8.18 -56.01 14.84
CA ASN A 402 8.87 -57.29 15.06
C ASN A 402 8.54 -57.94 16.42
N ARG A 403 8.02 -57.18 17.39
CA ARG A 403 7.56 -57.72 18.68
C ARG A 403 6.16 -58.33 18.61
N TYR A 404 5.38 -57.98 17.59
CA TYR A 404 3.96 -58.33 17.49
C TYR A 404 3.66 -59.24 16.29
N ILE A 405 4.48 -59.17 15.24
CA ILE A 405 4.29 -59.95 14.01
C ILE A 405 5.63 -60.61 13.66
N LYS A 406 5.62 -61.92 13.50
CA LYS A 406 6.83 -62.67 13.16
C LYS A 406 7.12 -62.58 11.65
N PRO A 407 8.38 -62.40 11.22
CA PRO A 407 8.74 -62.29 9.79
C PRO A 407 8.29 -63.48 8.93
N GLU A 408 8.12 -64.66 9.51
CA GLU A 408 7.59 -65.84 8.85
C GLU A 408 6.09 -65.76 8.51
N TRP A 409 5.34 -64.80 9.06
CA TRP A 409 3.89 -64.67 8.85
C TRP A 409 3.50 -63.84 7.64
N TYR A 410 4.45 -63.15 7.02
CA TYR A 410 4.15 -62.21 5.95
C TYR A 410 5.29 -62.08 4.94
N ILE A 411 4.99 -61.43 3.83
CA ILE A 411 5.93 -61.02 2.79
C ILE A 411 5.98 -59.49 2.81
N TRP A 412 7.18 -58.93 2.84
CA TRP A 412 7.40 -57.49 2.67
C TRP A 412 7.15 -57.09 1.21
N VAL A 413 6.30 -56.08 1.00
CA VAL A 413 5.85 -55.67 -0.35
C VAL A 413 6.48 -54.35 -0.78
N ASP A 414 6.64 -53.38 0.13
CA ASP A 414 7.16 -52.05 -0.17
C ASP A 414 7.95 -51.50 1.04
N ASP A 415 9.03 -50.77 0.77
CA ASP A 415 9.95 -50.13 1.73
C ASP A 415 9.85 -48.58 1.74
N SER A 416 8.74 -48.04 1.23
CA SER A 416 8.37 -46.62 1.28
C SER A 416 7.76 -46.19 2.65
N PRO A 417 7.40 -44.90 2.89
CA PRO A 417 6.94 -44.43 4.21
C PRO A 417 5.61 -45.06 4.67
N VAL A 418 4.94 -45.83 3.81
CA VAL A 418 3.87 -46.77 4.20
C VAL A 418 4.39 -48.19 4.01
N SER A 419 4.73 -48.88 5.11
CA SER A 419 5.12 -50.30 5.04
C SER A 419 3.92 -51.17 4.67
N ALA A 420 3.96 -51.79 3.49
CA ALA A 420 2.98 -52.76 3.05
C ALA A 420 3.48 -54.20 3.30
N ILE A 421 2.67 -55.01 4.00
CA ILE A 421 2.94 -56.43 4.26
C ILE A 421 1.79 -57.30 3.79
N LEU A 422 2.09 -58.45 3.20
CA LEU A 422 1.10 -59.41 2.72
C LEU A 422 1.14 -60.67 3.59
N PRO A 423 0.05 -61.08 4.26
CA PRO A 423 0.06 -62.26 5.10
C PRO A 423 0.31 -63.53 4.26
N LYS A 424 1.21 -64.39 4.72
CA LYS A 424 1.39 -65.72 4.13
C LYS A 424 0.20 -66.59 4.55
N LYS A 425 -0.43 -67.27 3.59
CA LYS A 425 -1.52 -68.21 3.90
C LYS A 425 -1.01 -69.29 4.86
N ALA A 426 -1.80 -69.60 5.87
CA ALA A 426 -1.56 -70.79 6.69
C ALA A 426 -1.62 -72.03 5.78
N GLU A 427 -0.68 -72.95 5.93
CA GLU A 427 -0.72 -74.25 5.26
C GLU A 427 -2.02 -74.98 5.68
N GLY A 428 -3.03 -74.98 4.81
CA GLY A 428 -4.27 -75.73 5.04
C GLY A 428 -5.57 -75.16 4.46
N GLU A 429 -5.65 -73.89 4.04
CA GLU A 429 -6.90 -73.32 3.51
C GLU A 429 -6.81 -73.03 2.00
N SER A 430 -7.50 -73.87 1.21
CA SER A 430 -7.68 -73.74 -0.24
C SER A 430 -8.48 -72.48 -0.60
N ALA A 431 -8.13 -71.91 -1.75
CA ALA A 431 -8.59 -70.62 -2.28
C ALA A 431 -10.11 -70.46 -2.43
#